data_AF-A0A1M4ZF05-F1
#
_entry.id   AF-A0A1M4ZF05-F1
#
_cell.length_a   1.000
_cell.length_b   1.000
_cell.length_c   1.000
_cell.angle_alpha   90.00
_cell.angle_beta   90.00
_cell.angle_gamma   90.00
#
_symmetry.space_group_name_H-M   'P 1'
#
loop_
_entity.id
_entity.type
_entity.pdbx_description
1 polymer ?
#
loop_
_entity_poly.entity_id
_entity_poly.type
_entity_poly.pdbx_seq_one_letter_code
_entity_poly.pdbx_strand_id
1 'polypeptide(L)'
;MYNFYMRYYKKTPNKTVFTEGMNRIGKIYIPHQLKNRLGIVDEILVQLDTDKKYLPPGGYITSLKPNKEYEACIRYSENLNEMGEIGYIYVNREVLDALGVGADDHLAMRIVPYENRIAGTIALG
;
A
#
# COMPACT_ATOMS: atom_id res chain seq x y z
N MET A 1 -0.37 6.37 -12.51
CA MET A 1 -0.83 5.56 -11.36
C MET A 1 -0.27 4.14 -11.47
N TYR A 2 0.52 3.70 -10.48
CA TYR A 2 1.11 2.36 -10.44
C TYR A 2 0.28 1.44 -9.53
N ASN A 3 0.17 0.17 -9.92
CA ASN A 3 -0.57 -0.85 -9.18
C ASN A 3 0.38 -2.01 -8.85
N PHE A 4 0.45 -2.37 -7.57
CA PHE A 4 1.28 -3.46 -7.08
C PHE A 4 0.40 -4.53 -6.44
N TYR A 5 0.83 -5.77 -6.56
CA TYR A 5 0.14 -6.91 -6.00
C TYR A 5 1.00 -7.57 -4.94
N MET A 6 0.41 -7.73 -3.75
CA MET A 6 1.12 -8.26 -2.60
C MET A 6 0.35 -9.41 -1.98
N ARG A 7 1.11 -10.40 -1.50
CA ARG A 7 0.60 -11.61 -0.87
C ARG A 7 0.81 -11.60 0.63
N TYR A 8 -0.11 -12.21 1.36
CA TYR A 8 -0.03 -12.34 2.79
C TYR A 8 1.14 -13.22 3.22
N TYR A 9 1.89 -12.73 4.21
CA TYR A 9 2.98 -13.42 4.86
C TYR A 9 2.79 -13.42 6.38
N LYS A 10 2.64 -14.60 6.98
CA LYS A 10 2.45 -14.77 8.43
C LYS A 10 3.77 -14.63 9.18
N LYS A 11 4.00 -13.50 9.87
CA LYS A 11 5.13 -13.34 10.81
C LYS A 11 4.89 -12.51 12.07
N THR A 12 3.70 -11.94 12.28
CA THR A 12 3.44 -11.04 13.42
C THR A 12 2.08 -11.32 14.07
N PRO A 13 1.97 -11.30 15.41
CA PRO A 13 0.73 -11.65 16.12
C PRO A 13 -0.33 -10.53 16.16
N ASN A 14 0.07 -9.27 16.06
CA ASN A 14 -0.84 -8.10 16.16
C ASN A 14 -1.06 -7.39 14.82
N LYS A 15 -0.34 -7.81 13.78
CA LYS A 15 -0.37 -7.23 12.43
C LYS A 15 -0.24 -8.31 11.37
N THR A 16 -0.71 -7.99 10.19
CA THR A 16 -0.60 -8.82 9.00
C THR A 16 0.43 -8.21 8.07
N VAL A 17 1.42 -9.00 7.66
CA VAL A 17 2.48 -8.54 6.76
C VAL A 17 2.12 -8.95 5.34
N PHE A 18 2.15 -8.03 4.38
CA PHE A 18 2.03 -8.32 2.96
C PHE A 18 3.37 -8.12 2.29
N THR A 19 3.76 -9.02 1.40
CA THR A 19 5.03 -8.97 0.66
C THR A 19 4.78 -9.17 -0.82
N GLU A 20 5.46 -8.39 -1.65
CA GLU A 20 5.37 -8.53 -3.10
C GLU A 20 6.15 -9.78 -3.59
N GLY A 21 5.54 -10.51 -4.52
CA GLY A 21 5.82 -11.93 -4.77
C GLY A 21 7.11 -12.26 -5.52
N MET A 22 7.76 -11.34 -6.25
CA MET A 22 8.98 -11.72 -6.98
C MET A 22 10.03 -10.63 -7.21
N ASN A 23 9.85 -9.34 -6.89
CA ASN A 23 10.98 -8.39 -6.99
C ASN A 23 10.82 -7.17 -6.09
N ARG A 24 11.05 -7.36 -4.78
CA ARG A 24 11.46 -6.32 -3.82
C ARG A 24 10.56 -5.07 -3.72
N ILE A 25 9.29 -5.05 -4.16
CA ILE A 25 8.38 -3.89 -3.96
C ILE A 25 7.85 -3.81 -2.50
N GLY A 26 8.59 -4.40 -1.56
CA GLY A 26 8.47 -4.10 -0.14
C GLY A 26 7.55 -5.01 0.68
N LYS A 27 7.51 -4.70 1.97
CA LYS A 27 6.59 -5.28 2.95
C LYS A 27 5.62 -4.18 3.39
N ILE A 28 4.36 -4.51 3.64
CA ILE A 28 3.37 -3.63 4.28
C ILE A 28 2.88 -4.32 5.53
N TYR A 29 2.76 -3.60 6.64
CA TYR A 29 2.20 -4.12 7.89
C TYR A 29 0.85 -3.46 8.14
N ILE A 30 -0.22 -4.26 8.18
CA ILE A 30 -1.59 -3.79 8.40
C ILE A 30 -2.08 -4.34 9.75
N PRO A 31 -2.60 -3.50 10.67
CA PRO A 31 -3.24 -3.98 11.90
C PRO A 31 -4.38 -4.97 11.60
N HIS A 32 -4.54 -6.00 12.44
CA HIS A 32 -5.61 -7.00 12.23
C HIS A 32 -7.01 -6.38 12.17
N GLN A 33 -7.27 -5.35 12.98
CA GLN A 33 -8.56 -4.64 12.96
C GLN A 33 -8.83 -4.00 11.59
N LEU A 34 -7.84 -3.34 11.00
CA LEU A 34 -7.95 -2.72 9.68
C LEU A 34 -8.04 -3.77 8.57
N LYS A 35 -7.23 -4.84 8.65
CA LYS A 35 -7.32 -6.00 7.74
C LYS A 35 -8.75 -6.55 7.71
N ASN A 36 -9.32 -6.79 8.88
CA ASN A 36 -10.67 -7.37 9.02
C ASN A 36 -11.73 -6.39 8.51
N ARG A 37 -11.63 -5.09 8.82
CA ARG A 37 -12.55 -4.06 8.34
C ARG A 37 -12.56 -3.96 6.81
N LEU A 38 -11.39 -4.11 6.19
CA LEU A 38 -11.25 -4.08 4.73
C LEU A 38 -11.57 -5.43 4.07
N GLY A 39 -11.85 -6.49 4.83
CA GLY A 39 -12.12 -7.83 4.28
C GLY A 39 -10.92 -8.43 3.52
N ILE A 40 -9.71 -8.05 3.90
CA ILE A 40 -8.50 -8.56 3.25
C ILE A 40 -8.21 -9.94 3.81
N VAL A 41 -8.11 -10.97 2.97
CA VAL A 41 -7.87 -12.36 3.42
C VAL A 41 -6.43 -12.78 3.13
N ASP A 42 -6.08 -12.86 1.84
CA ASP A 42 -4.77 -13.34 1.38
C ASP A 42 -4.00 -12.32 0.53
N GLU A 43 -4.68 -11.57 -0.34
CA GLU A 43 -4.01 -10.75 -1.35
C GLU A 43 -4.61 -9.35 -1.42
N ILE A 44 -3.73 -8.38 -1.68
CA ILE A 44 -4.10 -6.98 -1.83
C ILE A 44 -3.52 -6.39 -3.10
N LEU A 45 -4.28 -5.47 -3.66
CA LEU A 45 -3.81 -4.51 -4.64
C LEU A 45 -3.49 -3.20 -3.91
N VAL A 46 -2.31 -2.66 -4.18
CA VAL A 46 -1.85 -1.37 -3.68
C VAL A 46 -1.72 -0.41 -4.86
N GLN A 47 -2.36 0.75 -4.78
CA GLN A 47 -2.24 1.81 -5.78
C GLN A 47 -1.49 3.00 -5.17
N LEU A 48 -0.51 3.55 -5.88
CA LEU A 48 0.28 4.70 -5.44
C LEU A 48 0.11 5.88 -6.40
N ASP A 49 -0.05 7.07 -5.83
CA ASP A 49 -0.09 8.33 -6.54
C ASP A 49 0.46 9.49 -5.68
N THR A 50 0.80 10.62 -6.28
CA THR A 50 1.27 11.83 -5.57
C THR A 50 0.10 12.62 -4.96
N ASP A 51 -1.11 12.44 -5.48
CA ASP A 51 -2.31 13.12 -5.00
C ASP A 51 -3.49 12.15 -4.88
N LYS A 52 -4.16 12.17 -3.72
CA LYS A 52 -5.33 11.35 -3.44
C LYS A 52 -6.48 11.54 -4.43
N LYS A 53 -6.56 12.70 -5.11
CA LYS A 53 -7.63 12.99 -6.08
C LYS A 53 -7.59 12.07 -7.30
N TYR A 54 -6.43 11.48 -7.60
CA TYR A 54 -6.27 10.54 -8.71
C TYR A 54 -6.61 9.10 -8.32
N LEU A 55 -6.90 8.84 -7.05
CA LEU A 55 -7.32 7.53 -6.58
C LEU A 55 -8.84 7.35 -6.77
N PRO A 56 -9.30 6.18 -7.24
CA PRO A 56 -10.74 5.92 -7.36
C PRO A 56 -11.43 5.85 -5.97
N PRO A 57 -12.78 5.85 -5.88
CA PRO A 57 -13.52 6.17 -4.64
C PRO A 57 -13.60 5.10 -3.51
N GLY A 58 -13.52 3.80 -3.80
CA GLY A 58 -13.44 2.73 -2.76
C GLY A 58 -12.08 2.57 -2.02
N GLY A 59 -11.98 1.63 -1.08
CA GLY A 59 -10.72 1.28 -0.38
C GLY A 59 -10.30 2.22 0.75
N TYR A 60 -9.11 2.01 1.31
CA TYR A 60 -8.51 2.89 2.32
C TYR A 60 -7.44 3.77 1.69
N ILE A 61 -7.56 5.09 1.88
CA ILE A 61 -6.64 6.10 1.35
C ILE A 61 -5.87 6.71 2.50
N THR A 62 -4.54 6.73 2.40
CA THR A 62 -3.65 7.31 3.42
C THR A 62 -2.48 8.05 2.78
N SER A 63 -1.87 8.96 3.55
CA SER A 63 -0.64 9.66 3.18
C SER A 63 0.58 9.01 3.83
N LEU A 64 1.64 8.84 3.05
CA LEU A 64 2.89 8.26 3.52
C LEU A 64 3.97 9.35 3.63
N LYS A 65 4.80 9.24 4.67
CA LYS A 65 5.96 10.07 4.89
C LYS A 65 7.25 9.27 4.67
N PRO A 66 8.26 9.84 4.01
CA PRO A 66 9.59 9.25 3.92
C PRO A 66 10.14 8.93 5.31
N ASN A 67 10.74 7.75 5.48
CA ASN A 67 11.39 7.33 6.72
C ASN A 67 12.89 7.04 6.51
N LYS A 68 13.26 6.26 5.48
CA LYS A 68 14.66 5.93 5.20
C LYS A 68 14.90 5.58 3.74
N GLU A 69 15.89 6.20 3.10
CA GLU A 69 16.31 5.88 1.74
C GLU A 69 17.44 4.83 1.71
N TYR A 70 17.39 3.96 0.71
CA TYR A 70 18.40 2.97 0.35
C TYR A 70 18.74 3.13 -1.13
N GLU A 71 19.86 2.55 -1.56
CA GLU A 71 20.36 2.65 -2.94
C GLU A 71 19.30 2.27 -4.00
N ALA A 72 18.50 1.22 -3.76
CA ALA A 72 17.50 0.72 -4.70
C ALA A 72 16.03 1.00 -4.29
N CYS A 73 15.76 1.56 -3.11
CA CYS A 73 14.37 1.75 -2.64
C CYS A 73 14.25 2.79 -1.52
N ILE A 74 13.09 3.40 -1.38
CA ILE A 74 12.76 4.31 -0.26
C ILE A 74 11.74 3.62 0.66
N ARG A 75 12.02 3.65 1.96
CA ARG A 75 11.12 3.22 3.03
C ARG A 75 10.26 4.40 3.47
N TYR A 76 8.95 4.21 3.43
CA TYR A 76 7.93 5.14 3.89
C TYR A 76 7.25 4.64 5.16
N SER A 77 6.83 5.56 6.03
CA SER A 77 5.94 5.32 7.18
C SER A 77 4.56 5.94 6.95
N GLU A 78 3.54 5.27 7.46
CA GLU A 78 2.18 5.83 7.52
C GLU A 78 2.03 6.81 8.71
N ASN A 79 1.21 7.86 8.55
CA ASN A 79 0.96 8.87 9.58
C ASN A 79 -0.05 8.38 10.66
N LEU A 80 0.20 8.70 11.93
CA LEU A 80 -0.08 7.89 13.12
C LEU A 80 -1.21 8.36 14.05
N ASN A 81 -2.07 9.28 13.63
CA ASN A 81 -2.98 9.95 14.56
C ASN A 81 -4.11 9.06 15.14
N GLU A 82 -4.21 7.78 14.79
CA GLU A 82 -5.12 6.84 15.45
C GLU A 82 -4.40 5.56 15.90
N MET A 83 -4.70 5.13 17.13
CA MET A 83 -4.02 4.04 17.84
C MET A 83 -4.16 2.70 17.10
N GLY A 84 -3.14 2.37 16.32
CA GLY A 84 -3.00 1.07 15.68
C GLY A 84 -1.67 0.98 14.93
N GLU A 85 -0.56 1.04 15.67
CA GLU A 85 0.85 0.95 15.28
C GLU A 85 1.25 1.01 13.76
N ILE A 86 2.23 1.87 13.48
CA ILE A 86 2.97 2.10 12.21
C ILE A 86 3.22 0.85 11.36
N GLY A 87 2.95 0.96 10.06
CA GLY A 87 3.52 0.12 9.02
C GLY A 87 4.58 0.87 8.21
N TYR A 88 5.61 0.14 7.76
CA TYR A 88 6.53 0.64 6.73
C TYR A 88 6.17 0.03 5.39
N ILE A 89 6.43 0.79 4.33
CA ILE A 89 6.29 0.37 2.94
C ILE A 89 7.61 0.67 2.25
N TYR A 90 8.13 -0.25 1.44
CA TYR A 90 9.36 -0.02 0.70
C TYR A 90 8.99 0.07 -0.77
N VAL A 91 9.33 1.19 -1.40
CA VAL A 91 9.01 1.44 -2.81
C VAL A 91 10.32 1.53 -3.57
N ASN A 92 10.41 0.86 -4.71
CA ASN A 92 11.60 0.93 -5.56
C ASN A 92 11.82 2.38 -6.03
N ARG A 93 13.08 2.82 -6.03
CA ARG A 93 13.47 4.17 -6.46
C ARG A 93 12.98 4.47 -7.88
N GLU A 94 13.07 3.51 -8.81
CA GLU A 94 12.61 3.68 -10.19
C GLU A 94 11.11 4.02 -10.29
N VAL A 95 10.28 3.47 -9.39
CA VAL A 95 8.84 3.77 -9.33
C VAL A 95 8.61 5.20 -8.85
N LEU A 96 9.41 5.65 -7.89
CA LEU A 96 9.30 7.01 -7.33
C LEU A 96 9.76 8.05 -8.33
N ASP A 97 10.88 7.79 -9.01
CA ASP A 97 11.39 8.62 -10.09
C ASP A 97 10.35 8.74 -11.22
N ALA A 98 9.71 7.64 -11.60
CA ALA A 98 8.67 7.66 -12.63
C ALA A 98 7.36 8.34 -12.20
N LEU A 99 7.10 8.42 -10.89
CA LEU A 99 6.02 9.23 -10.32
C LEU A 99 6.41 10.70 -10.13
N GLY A 100 7.67 11.07 -10.36
CA GLY A 100 8.20 12.41 -10.09
C GLY A 100 8.18 12.79 -8.61
N VAL A 101 8.25 11.79 -7.72
CA VAL A 101 8.14 11.96 -6.26
C VAL A 101 9.53 12.24 -5.71
N GLY A 102 9.73 13.45 -5.18
CA GLY A 102 10.93 13.81 -4.43
C GLY A 102 10.98 13.15 -3.05
N ALA A 103 12.16 13.18 -2.44
CA ALA A 103 12.37 12.64 -1.11
C ALA A 103 11.53 13.34 -0.02
N ASP A 104 11.02 14.54 -0.25
CA ASP A 104 10.18 15.30 0.69
C ASP A 104 8.69 15.22 0.38
N ASP A 105 8.33 14.59 -0.74
CA ASP A 105 6.94 14.52 -1.19
C ASP A 105 6.14 13.46 -0.42
N HIS A 106 4.84 13.73 -0.28
CA HIS A 106 3.90 12.79 0.30
C HIS A 106 3.26 11.95 -0.79
N LEU A 107 3.14 10.65 -0.53
CA LEU A 107 2.45 9.72 -1.42
C LEU A 107 1.06 9.41 -0.86
N ALA A 108 0.07 9.43 -1.74
CA ALA A 108 -1.23 8.84 -1.48
C ALA A 108 -1.21 7.36 -1.87
N MET A 109 -1.66 6.50 -0.96
CA MET A 109 -1.77 5.06 -1.20
C MET A 109 -3.21 4.60 -1.03
N ARG A 110 -3.64 3.68 -1.90
CA ARG A 110 -4.90 2.96 -1.81
C ARG A 110 -4.69 1.46 -1.65
N ILE A 111 -5.31 0.85 -0.64
CA ILE A 111 -5.30 -0.61 -0.46
C ILE A 111 -6.68 -1.18 -0.79
N VAL A 112 -6.72 -2.17 -1.67
CA VAL A 112 -7.95 -2.85 -2.10
C VAL A 112 -7.78 -4.37 -1.95
N PRO A 113 -8.75 -5.09 -1.37
CA PRO A 113 -8.74 -6.55 -1.40
C PRO A 113 -8.71 -7.05 -2.84
N TYR A 114 -7.89 -8.06 -3.14
CA TYR A 114 -7.79 -8.59 -4.50
C TYR A 114 -9.14 -9.15 -5.00
N GLU A 115 -9.90 -9.81 -4.12
CA GLU A 115 -11.21 -10.39 -4.43
C GLU A 115 -12.26 -9.35 -4.88
N ASN A 116 -12.13 -8.08 -4.47
CA ASN A 116 -13.06 -7.01 -4.84
C ASN A 116 -12.90 -6.50 -6.28
N ARG A 117 -11.93 -7.01 -7.06
CA ARG A 117 -11.74 -6.60 -8.46
C ARG A 117 -12.68 -7.31 -9.44
N ILE A 118 -13.25 -8.46 -9.07
CA ILE A 118 -14.19 -9.20 -9.93
C ILE A 118 -15.56 -8.51 -9.96
N ALA A 119 -15.96 -7.85 -8.87
CA ALA A 119 -17.24 -7.15 -8.78
C ALA A 119 -17.32 -5.83 -9.60
N GLY A 120 -16.18 -5.29 -10.05
CA GLY A 120 -16.12 -4.03 -10.79
C GLY A 120 -16.12 -4.16 -12.32
N THR A 121 -16.02 -5.37 -12.86
CA THR A 121 -15.93 -5.61 -14.32
C THR A 121 -17.25 -6.09 -14.94
N ILE A 122 -18.31 -6.26 -14.13
CA ILE A 122 -19.65 -6.62 -14.60
C ILE A 122 -20.62 -5.48 -14.27
N ALA A 123 -20.41 -4.31 -14.88
CA ALA A 123 -21.39 -3.23 -14.89
C ALA A 123 -21.22 -2.39 -16.18
N LEU A 124 -21.16 -3.08 -17.32
CA LEU A 124 -21.46 -2.52 -18.63
C LEU A 124 -22.29 -3.59 -19.36
N GLY A 125 -23.56 -3.67 -18.97
CA GLY A 125 -24.64 -4.31 -19.71
C GLY A 125 -25.63 -3.25 -20.11
#